data_AF-A0A512SYM9-F1
#
_entry.id   AF-A0A512SYM9-F1
#
_cell.length_a   1.000
_cell.length_b   1.000
_cell.length_c   1.000
_cell.angle_alpha   90.00
_cell.angle_beta   90.00
_cell.angle_gamma   90.00
#
_symmetry.space_group_name_H-M   'P 1'
#
loop_
_entity.id
_entity.type
_entity.pdbx_description
1 polymer ?
#
loop_
_entity_poly.entity_id
_entity_poly.type
_entity_poly.pdbx_seq_one_letter_code
_entity_poly.pdbx_strand_id
1 'polypeptide(L)'
;MSLRLRRAATAVAALTLPTLVVLAPPASAHGSHHGSHSTVIATGLNNPRQLSFSPDGDLYIAEAGTGGAGPCMAGPEGETCFGLSGSVTKVHRGTQSRVLTGLPSLASKEGGGAIGPADILVMGSKKFALSMGLGADPAVRASLPAGGQKLDTIQIGKFGRGMLTLSDLGDYETTANPDKGEVDSNPVGLAAYKGGFLVADAGANAVNRVRAWGATSTVAVFPDTMVAAPGGGMMPMQAVPTSVAIGPDGAIYVSQLTGFPFPVGGSTIWRIARHSSTPTVYATGLTNVTDLAFKGNQLYAVQIATTGLLTPGLPMGSLVKVPRGSMSPTVVAGNLPAPYGLAIRSGKAYVTTCAVCPAGGSVVTFGL
;
A
#
# COMPACT_ATOMS: atom_id res chain seq x y z
N MET A 1 -25.80 39.46 -2.60
CA MET A 1 -24.69 39.79 -1.69
C MET A 1 -23.97 38.49 -1.38
N SER A 2 -22.91 38.21 -2.14
CA SER A 2 -22.21 36.94 -2.23
C SER A 2 -20.91 36.98 -1.44
N LEU A 3 -20.79 36.21 -0.35
CA LEU A 3 -19.53 36.04 0.37
C LEU A 3 -18.77 34.83 -0.18
N ARG A 4 -17.68 35.11 -0.88
CA ARG A 4 -16.65 34.16 -1.27
C ARG A 4 -15.78 33.87 -0.04
N LEU A 5 -15.74 32.63 0.45
CA LEU A 5 -14.70 32.22 1.39
C LEU A 5 -13.39 31.94 0.62
N ARG A 6 -12.33 32.59 1.09
CA ARG A 6 -10.99 32.58 0.51
C ARG A 6 -10.25 31.30 0.91
N ARG A 7 -9.56 30.70 -0.07
CA ARG A 7 -8.50 29.71 0.12
C ARG A 7 -7.40 30.31 0.99
N ALA A 8 -7.02 29.62 2.07
CA ALA A 8 -5.86 29.99 2.87
C ALA A 8 -4.65 29.16 2.43
N ALA A 9 -3.75 29.81 1.68
CA ALA A 9 -2.38 29.35 1.50
C ALA A 9 -1.58 29.75 2.73
N THR A 10 -0.75 28.86 3.27
CA THR A 10 0.30 29.21 4.23
C THR A 10 1.64 28.72 3.71
N ALA A 11 2.59 29.65 3.70
CA ALA A 11 3.98 29.48 3.28
C ALA A 11 4.92 29.69 4.48
N VAL A 12 6.22 29.49 4.23
CA VAL A 12 7.42 29.84 5.05
C VAL A 12 7.86 28.69 6.00
N ALA A 13 9.12 28.25 6.11
CA ALA A 13 10.40 28.97 6.03
C ALA A 13 11.57 28.10 5.49
N ALA A 14 12.53 28.75 4.82
CA ALA A 14 13.86 28.21 4.54
C ALA A 14 14.74 28.26 5.81
N LEU A 15 15.48 27.18 6.09
CA LEU A 15 16.55 27.18 7.10
C LEU A 15 17.87 26.72 6.48
N THR A 16 18.90 27.48 6.81
CA THR A 16 20.30 27.38 6.39
C THR A 16 21.04 26.25 7.09
N LEU A 17 21.92 25.56 6.35
CA LEU A 17 22.81 24.50 6.85
C LEU A 17 24.01 25.09 7.64
N PRO A 18 24.41 24.48 8.77
CA PRO A 18 25.78 24.53 9.25
C PRO A 18 26.59 23.29 8.81
N THR A 19 27.87 23.53 8.57
CA THR A 19 28.93 22.58 8.19
C THR A 19 29.22 21.53 9.27
N LEU A 20 29.36 20.25 8.86
CA LEU A 20 29.73 19.14 9.73
C LEU A 20 31.26 19.03 9.92
N VAL A 21 31.70 18.94 11.16
CA VAL A 21 33.02 18.45 11.58
C VAL A 21 32.95 16.92 11.73
N VAL A 22 33.89 16.20 11.11
CA VAL A 22 34.00 14.73 11.19
C VAL A 22 34.76 14.34 12.46
N LEU A 23 34.09 13.62 13.37
CA LEU A 23 34.72 12.87 14.45
C LEU A 23 34.36 11.38 14.29
N ALA A 24 35.37 10.52 14.35
CA ALA A 24 35.25 9.09 14.15
C ALA A 24 34.45 8.40 15.28
N PRO A 25 33.62 7.39 14.99
CA PRO A 25 32.85 6.68 16.02
C PRO A 25 33.70 5.67 16.80
N PRO A 26 33.46 5.50 18.12
CA PRO A 26 34.01 4.39 18.88
C PRO A 26 33.30 3.08 18.52
N ALA A 27 34.04 1.97 18.62
CA ALA A 27 33.60 0.62 18.29
C ALA A 27 32.37 0.18 19.12
N SER A 28 31.34 -0.34 18.43
CA SER A 28 30.14 -0.89 19.08
C SER A 28 30.33 -2.38 19.40
N ALA A 29 30.03 -2.73 20.65
CA ALA A 29 29.93 -4.11 21.13
C ALA A 29 28.76 -4.84 20.46
N HIS A 30 28.98 -6.08 20.03
CA HIS A 30 28.01 -6.93 19.34
C HIS A 30 26.95 -7.48 20.31
N GLY A 31 25.75 -6.89 20.29
CA GLY A 31 24.55 -7.53 20.82
C GLY A 31 24.11 -8.65 19.87
N SER A 32 23.84 -9.84 20.42
CA SER A 32 23.42 -11.04 19.70
C SER A 32 22.06 -10.87 19.04
N HIS A 33 22.05 -10.52 17.76
CA HIS A 33 20.86 -10.59 16.91
C HIS A 33 20.51 -12.06 16.64
N HIS A 34 19.31 -12.49 17.04
CA HIS A 34 18.65 -13.64 16.43
C HIS A 34 18.32 -13.27 14.97
N GLY A 35 19.33 -13.29 14.11
CA GLY A 35 19.21 -13.00 12.70
C GLY A 35 18.41 -14.11 12.03
N SER A 36 17.12 -13.89 11.84
CA SER A 36 16.35 -14.65 10.86
C SER A 36 17.06 -14.51 9.51
N HIS A 37 17.71 -15.59 9.05
CA HIS A 37 18.42 -15.65 7.77
C HIS A 37 17.46 -15.22 6.65
N SER A 38 17.63 -14.00 6.15
CA SER A 38 16.86 -13.52 5.02
C SER A 38 17.55 -13.94 3.73
N THR A 39 16.75 -14.23 2.70
CA THR A 39 17.27 -14.47 1.34
C THR A 39 16.60 -13.48 0.41
N VAL A 40 17.39 -12.87 -0.47
CA VAL A 40 16.89 -11.97 -1.50
C VAL A 40 16.37 -12.79 -2.68
N ILE A 41 15.13 -12.52 -3.09
CA ILE A 41 14.39 -13.25 -4.13
C ILE A 41 14.31 -12.44 -5.44
N ALA A 42 14.25 -11.11 -5.32
CA ALA A 42 14.23 -10.16 -6.43
C ALA A 42 14.88 -8.84 -5.99
N THR A 43 15.45 -8.11 -6.93
CA THR A 43 16.12 -6.81 -6.72
C THR A 43 15.92 -5.88 -7.91
N GLY A 44 16.25 -4.59 -7.75
CA GLY A 44 16.15 -3.62 -8.83
C GLY A 44 14.71 -3.24 -9.18
N LEU A 45 13.81 -3.41 -8.20
CA LEU A 45 12.38 -3.10 -8.35
C LEU A 45 12.14 -1.59 -8.13
N ASN A 46 11.15 -1.05 -8.82
CA ASN A 46 10.75 0.35 -8.74
C ASN A 46 9.52 0.51 -7.85
N ASN A 47 9.71 1.07 -6.65
CA ASN A 47 8.66 1.27 -5.67
C ASN A 47 7.74 0.04 -5.52
N PRO A 48 8.28 -1.15 -5.20
CA PRO A 48 7.49 -2.37 -5.15
C PRO A 48 6.39 -2.25 -4.07
N ARG A 49 5.18 -2.70 -4.41
CA ARG A 49 4.00 -2.65 -3.54
C ARG A 49 3.65 -4.07 -3.10
N GLN A 50 2.43 -4.54 -3.35
CA GLN A 50 2.01 -5.89 -2.99
C GLN A 50 2.50 -6.94 -4.01
N LEU A 51 2.43 -8.20 -3.60
CA LEU A 51 2.95 -9.34 -4.33
C LEU A 51 2.07 -10.57 -4.08
N SER A 52 1.93 -11.43 -5.08
CA SER A 52 1.18 -12.68 -4.94
C SER A 52 1.79 -13.82 -5.73
N PHE A 53 1.51 -15.04 -5.28
CA PHE A 53 1.88 -16.23 -6.03
C PHE A 53 0.77 -16.64 -6.99
N SER A 54 1.13 -17.03 -8.21
CA SER A 54 0.24 -17.79 -9.07
C SER A 54 0.03 -19.22 -8.52
N PRO A 55 -1.04 -19.91 -8.97
CA PRO A 55 -1.24 -21.33 -8.66
C PRO A 55 0.00 -22.18 -9.00
N ASP A 56 0.67 -21.87 -10.11
CA ASP A 56 1.84 -22.59 -10.61
C ASP A 56 3.13 -22.33 -9.81
N GLY A 57 3.12 -21.38 -8.88
CA GLY A 57 4.25 -21.09 -7.99
C GLY A 57 5.15 -19.93 -8.36
N ASP A 58 4.78 -19.19 -9.39
CA ASP A 58 5.50 -17.98 -9.77
C ASP A 58 5.09 -16.82 -8.89
N LEU A 59 6.06 -16.02 -8.45
CA LEU A 59 5.81 -14.82 -7.68
C LEU A 59 5.64 -13.63 -8.62
N TYR A 60 4.62 -12.81 -8.39
CA TYR A 60 4.35 -11.59 -9.13
C TYR A 60 4.39 -10.41 -8.17
N ILE A 61 5.06 -9.33 -8.57
CA ILE A 61 5.24 -8.12 -7.77
C ILE A 61 4.70 -6.93 -8.57
N ALA A 62 3.79 -6.17 -7.97
CA ALA A 62 3.36 -4.89 -8.52
C ALA A 62 4.45 -3.83 -8.24
N GLU A 63 4.91 -3.16 -9.29
CA GLU A 63 5.86 -2.05 -9.20
C GLU A 63 5.12 -0.76 -9.56
N ALA A 64 4.98 0.15 -8.60
CA ALA A 64 4.30 1.43 -8.81
C ALA A 64 5.00 2.30 -9.85
N GLY A 65 6.27 2.03 -10.14
CA GLY A 65 7.08 2.72 -11.15
C GLY A 65 7.95 3.81 -10.53
N THR A 66 8.29 4.82 -11.32
CA THR A 66 9.15 5.96 -10.95
C THR A 66 8.62 7.28 -11.50
N GLY A 67 7.33 7.37 -11.86
CA GLY A 67 6.77 8.54 -12.53
C GLY A 67 7.35 8.72 -13.94
N GLY A 68 7.47 9.97 -14.39
CA GLY A 68 8.06 10.32 -15.68
C GLY A 68 8.25 11.82 -15.88
N ALA A 69 8.32 12.24 -17.14
CA ALA A 69 8.60 13.62 -17.51
C ALA A 69 7.40 14.58 -17.34
N GLY A 70 6.21 14.06 -17.03
CA GLY A 70 5.01 14.86 -16.77
C GLY A 70 3.81 14.51 -17.67
N PRO A 71 2.71 15.26 -17.55
CA PRO A 71 2.56 16.48 -16.73
C PRO A 71 2.73 16.21 -15.23
N CYS A 72 3.18 17.23 -14.49
CA CYS A 72 3.32 17.18 -13.04
C CYS A 72 2.14 17.89 -12.36
N MET A 73 1.79 17.41 -11.19
CA MET A 73 0.67 17.87 -10.39
C MET A 73 1.05 17.93 -8.92
N ALA A 74 0.46 18.86 -8.18
CA ALA A 74 0.59 18.89 -6.74
C ALA A 74 -0.13 17.67 -6.14
N GLY A 75 0.56 16.93 -5.29
CA GLY A 75 0.01 15.87 -4.46
C GLY A 75 0.17 16.19 -2.96
N PRO A 76 -0.44 15.39 -2.09
CA PRO A 76 -0.40 15.61 -0.64
C PRO A 76 1.02 15.52 -0.05
N GLU A 77 1.91 14.75 -0.68
CA GLU A 77 3.31 14.58 -0.26
C GLU A 77 4.30 15.45 -1.06
N GLY A 78 3.79 16.32 -1.94
CA GLY A 78 4.60 17.16 -2.84
C GLY A 78 4.23 16.97 -4.31
N GLU A 79 5.02 17.57 -5.20
CA GLU A 79 4.81 17.45 -6.64
C GLU A 79 5.06 16.01 -7.12
N THR A 80 4.14 15.49 -7.94
CA THR A 80 4.27 14.19 -8.59
C THR A 80 4.15 14.34 -10.10
N CYS A 81 4.97 13.60 -10.84
CA CYS A 81 5.06 13.67 -12.30
C CYS A 81 4.64 12.38 -12.96
N PHE A 82 3.76 12.50 -13.95
CA PHE A 82 3.24 11.37 -14.70
C PHE A 82 4.28 10.73 -15.62
N GLY A 83 4.23 9.41 -15.70
CA GLY A 83 4.96 8.61 -16.68
C GLY A 83 4.36 7.22 -16.86
N LEU A 84 5.00 6.43 -17.74
CA LEU A 84 4.60 5.06 -18.05
C LEU A 84 5.66 4.06 -17.55
N SER A 85 6.09 4.22 -16.30
CA SER A 85 7.15 3.44 -15.67
C SER A 85 6.62 2.32 -14.75
N GLY A 86 5.32 2.25 -14.52
CA GLY A 86 4.69 1.18 -13.76
C GLY A 86 4.85 -0.18 -14.46
N SER A 87 4.99 -1.24 -13.68
CA SER A 87 5.23 -2.59 -14.21
C SER A 87 4.75 -3.69 -13.27
N VAL A 88 4.79 -4.93 -13.78
CA VAL A 88 4.66 -6.14 -12.96
C VAL A 88 5.85 -7.03 -13.23
N THR A 89 6.62 -7.32 -12.19
CA THR A 89 7.72 -8.29 -12.25
C THR A 89 7.22 -9.69 -11.89
N LYS A 90 7.70 -10.69 -12.63
CA LYS A 90 7.52 -12.11 -12.36
C LYS A 90 8.86 -12.71 -11.93
N VAL A 91 8.85 -13.53 -10.90
CA VAL A 91 9.97 -14.40 -10.51
C VAL A 91 9.56 -15.86 -10.76
N HIS A 92 10.25 -16.51 -11.70
CA HIS A 92 10.07 -17.92 -12.03
C HIS A 92 11.38 -18.66 -11.79
N ARG A 93 11.39 -19.63 -10.86
CA ARG A 93 12.56 -20.48 -10.59
C ARG A 93 13.87 -19.68 -10.36
N GLY A 94 13.77 -18.56 -9.65
CA GLY A 94 14.91 -17.67 -9.34
C GLY A 94 15.26 -16.66 -10.44
N THR A 95 14.60 -16.68 -11.60
CA THR A 95 14.77 -15.69 -12.65
C THR A 95 13.68 -14.62 -12.57
N GLN A 96 14.08 -13.35 -12.50
CA GLN A 96 13.16 -12.21 -12.51
C GLN A 96 13.03 -11.59 -13.92
N SER A 97 11.82 -11.22 -14.31
CA SER A 97 11.55 -10.44 -15.53
C SER A 97 10.27 -9.60 -15.42
N ARG A 98 10.26 -8.42 -16.03
CA ARG A 98 9.04 -7.59 -16.14
C ARG A 98 8.13 -8.15 -17.22
N VAL A 99 6.94 -8.60 -16.83
CA VAL A 99 5.94 -9.24 -17.70
C VAL A 99 4.82 -8.29 -18.12
N LEU A 100 4.67 -7.17 -17.42
CA LEU A 100 3.89 -6.02 -17.84
C LEU A 100 4.76 -4.77 -17.64
N THR A 101 4.72 -3.86 -18.59
CA THR A 101 5.47 -2.59 -18.58
C THR A 101 4.61 -1.50 -19.22
N GLY A 102 5.03 -0.24 -19.11
CA GLY A 102 4.31 0.88 -19.74
C GLY A 102 3.01 1.23 -19.01
N LEU A 103 2.88 0.87 -17.73
CA LEU A 103 1.70 1.17 -16.91
C LEU A 103 1.83 2.59 -16.32
N PRO A 104 0.72 3.32 -16.12
CA PRO A 104 0.78 4.68 -15.60
C PRO A 104 1.36 4.68 -14.18
N SER A 105 2.14 5.72 -13.91
CA SER A 105 2.85 5.95 -12.66
C SER A 105 2.93 7.44 -12.37
N LEU A 106 2.69 7.84 -11.14
CA LEU A 106 2.91 9.17 -10.59
C LEU A 106 3.98 9.04 -9.51
N ALA A 107 5.04 9.83 -9.55
CA ALA A 107 6.07 9.80 -8.51
C ALA A 107 6.74 11.16 -8.35
N SER A 108 7.53 11.36 -7.29
CA SER A 108 8.39 12.54 -7.18
C SER A 108 9.33 12.65 -8.40
N LYS A 109 9.96 13.82 -8.58
CA LYS A 109 10.93 14.03 -9.65
C LYS A 109 12.11 13.06 -9.59
N GLU A 110 12.48 12.63 -8.39
CA GLU A 110 13.52 11.63 -8.12
C GLU A 110 13.02 10.19 -8.33
N GLY A 111 11.72 10.00 -8.53
CA GLY A 111 11.08 8.71 -8.77
C GLY A 111 10.69 7.94 -7.51
N GLY A 112 10.81 8.55 -6.33
CA GLY A 112 10.39 7.96 -5.05
C GLY A 112 8.88 8.14 -4.80
N GLY A 113 8.35 7.34 -3.87
CA GLY A 113 6.96 7.47 -3.41
C GLY A 113 5.91 7.23 -4.49
N ALA A 114 6.19 6.36 -5.46
CA ALA A 114 5.35 6.25 -6.65
C ALA A 114 3.94 5.66 -6.36
N ILE A 115 2.93 6.11 -7.11
CA ILE A 115 1.58 5.56 -7.17
C ILE A 115 1.33 5.04 -8.60
N GLY A 116 0.67 3.90 -8.71
CA GLY A 116 0.48 3.19 -9.98
C GLY A 116 0.01 1.76 -9.69
N PRO A 117 0.58 0.72 -10.31
CA PRO A 117 0.32 -0.67 -9.93
C PRO A 117 0.56 -0.89 -8.43
N ALA A 118 -0.48 -1.32 -7.70
CA ALA A 118 -0.42 -1.46 -6.25
C ALA A 118 -0.48 -2.93 -5.79
N ASP A 119 -1.33 -3.74 -6.41
CA ASP A 119 -1.43 -5.17 -6.14
C ASP A 119 -1.78 -5.94 -7.41
N ILE A 120 -1.34 -7.20 -7.46
CA ILE A 120 -1.50 -8.13 -8.57
C ILE A 120 -2.03 -9.45 -8.04
N LEU A 121 -3.17 -9.91 -8.55
CA LEU A 121 -3.67 -11.27 -8.34
C LEU A 121 -3.56 -12.06 -9.64
N VAL A 122 -2.89 -13.21 -9.60
CA VAL A 122 -2.82 -14.11 -10.75
C VAL A 122 -3.80 -15.27 -10.59
N MET A 123 -4.72 -15.40 -11.55
CA MET A 123 -5.79 -16.38 -11.57
C MET A 123 -5.55 -17.42 -12.68
N GLY A 124 -5.45 -18.69 -12.29
CA GLY A 124 -5.06 -19.75 -13.23
C GLY A 124 -3.65 -19.50 -13.79
N SER A 125 -3.40 -19.95 -15.02
CA SER A 125 -2.03 -19.92 -15.59
C SER A 125 -1.61 -18.58 -16.19
N LYS A 126 -2.55 -17.71 -16.59
CA LYS A 126 -2.24 -16.47 -17.34
C LYS A 126 -3.15 -15.28 -17.08
N LYS A 127 -4.28 -15.44 -16.38
CA LYS A 127 -5.19 -14.31 -16.13
C LYS A 127 -4.70 -13.54 -14.91
N PHE A 128 -4.93 -12.25 -14.89
CA PHE A 128 -4.60 -11.43 -13.73
C PHE A 128 -5.65 -10.34 -13.49
N ALA A 129 -5.67 -9.84 -12.26
CA ALA A 129 -6.29 -8.60 -11.86
C ALA A 129 -5.20 -7.71 -11.23
N LEU A 130 -5.23 -6.42 -11.53
CA LEU A 130 -4.25 -5.45 -11.09
C LEU A 130 -4.97 -4.20 -10.58
N SER A 131 -4.64 -3.75 -9.37
CA SER A 131 -5.11 -2.47 -8.85
C SER A 131 -4.17 -1.35 -9.29
N MET A 132 -4.76 -0.23 -9.68
CA MET A 132 -4.07 0.99 -10.08
C MET A 132 -4.48 2.10 -9.12
N GLY A 133 -3.56 2.57 -8.30
CA GLY A 133 -3.80 3.66 -7.35
C GLY A 133 -3.88 5.04 -8.02
N LEU A 134 -4.32 6.03 -7.25
CA LEU A 134 -4.26 7.46 -7.61
C LEU A 134 -3.88 8.33 -6.40
N GLY A 135 -4.58 8.18 -5.26
CA GLY A 135 -4.27 8.91 -4.03
C GLY A 135 -4.55 10.40 -4.14
N ALA A 136 -5.65 10.73 -4.81
CA ALA A 136 -6.14 12.08 -5.02
C ALA A 136 -7.60 12.04 -5.48
N ASP A 137 -8.22 13.22 -5.57
CA ASP A 137 -9.51 13.40 -6.24
C ASP A 137 -9.47 12.85 -7.69
N PRO A 138 -10.35 11.91 -8.07
CA PRO A 138 -10.40 11.31 -9.40
C PRO A 138 -10.48 12.31 -10.56
N ALA A 139 -11.01 13.52 -10.30
CA ALA A 139 -11.10 14.60 -11.30
C ALA A 139 -9.73 15.03 -11.84
N VAL A 140 -8.64 14.83 -11.09
CA VAL A 140 -7.28 15.15 -11.55
C VAL A 140 -6.87 14.36 -12.79
N ARG A 141 -7.47 13.17 -13.03
CA ARG A 141 -7.20 12.35 -14.21
C ARG A 141 -7.48 13.11 -15.50
N ALA A 142 -8.43 14.04 -15.52
CA ALA A 142 -8.72 14.86 -16.71
C ALA A 142 -7.51 15.70 -17.20
N SER A 143 -6.55 15.98 -16.32
CA SER A 143 -5.31 16.68 -16.66
C SER A 143 -4.19 15.76 -17.17
N LEU A 144 -4.38 14.44 -17.11
CA LEU A 144 -3.38 13.44 -17.48
C LEU A 144 -3.59 12.91 -18.90
N PRO A 145 -2.53 12.45 -19.57
CA PRO A 145 -2.63 11.76 -20.86
C PRO A 145 -3.54 10.52 -20.80
N ALA A 146 -3.87 9.94 -21.95
CA ALA A 146 -4.75 8.76 -22.05
C ALA A 146 -4.37 7.59 -21.11
N GLY A 147 -3.06 7.40 -20.85
CA GLY A 147 -2.59 6.39 -19.89
C GLY A 147 -3.01 6.67 -18.44
N GLY A 148 -3.10 7.93 -18.04
CA GLY A 148 -3.52 8.37 -16.70
C GLY A 148 -4.99 8.09 -16.41
N GLN A 149 -5.83 7.91 -17.42
CA GLN A 149 -7.23 7.49 -17.25
C GLN A 149 -7.36 6.07 -16.70
N LYS A 150 -6.27 5.29 -16.67
CA LYS A 150 -6.23 3.95 -16.08
C LYS A 150 -5.81 3.97 -14.60
N LEU A 151 -5.37 5.10 -14.06
CA LEU A 151 -5.23 5.24 -12.62
C LEU A 151 -6.61 5.19 -11.98
N ASP A 152 -6.66 4.76 -10.72
CA ASP A 152 -7.90 4.63 -9.95
C ASP A 152 -8.88 3.56 -10.48
N THR A 153 -8.33 2.43 -10.92
CA THR A 153 -9.13 1.37 -11.53
C THR A 153 -8.66 -0.02 -11.13
N ILE A 154 -9.53 -1.00 -11.33
CA ILE A 154 -9.15 -2.41 -11.37
C ILE A 154 -9.04 -2.86 -12.82
N GLN A 155 -7.84 -3.25 -13.23
CA GLN A 155 -7.55 -3.83 -14.53
C GLN A 155 -7.66 -5.36 -14.45
N ILE A 156 -8.17 -6.00 -15.51
CA ILE A 156 -8.05 -7.45 -15.69
C ILE A 156 -7.45 -7.76 -17.05
N GLY A 157 -6.72 -8.87 -17.15
CA GLY A 157 -6.07 -9.21 -18.40
C GLY A 157 -5.55 -10.62 -18.49
N LYS A 158 -4.86 -10.88 -19.60
CA LYS A 158 -4.06 -12.09 -19.81
C LYS A 158 -2.66 -11.69 -20.25
N PHE A 159 -1.64 -12.22 -19.59
CA PHE A 159 -0.26 -11.98 -19.97
C PHE A 159 -0.04 -12.34 -21.45
N GLY A 160 0.57 -11.42 -22.22
CA GLY A 160 0.82 -11.56 -23.65
C GLY A 160 -0.39 -11.38 -24.57
N ARG A 161 -1.58 -11.02 -24.07
CA ARG A 161 -2.76 -10.70 -24.90
C ARG A 161 -3.32 -9.30 -24.69
N GLY A 162 -3.20 -8.76 -23.47
CA GLY A 162 -3.68 -7.41 -23.14
C GLY A 162 -4.47 -7.36 -21.83
N MET A 163 -4.91 -6.15 -21.48
CA MET A 163 -5.73 -5.85 -20.31
C MET A 163 -6.83 -4.86 -20.65
N LEU A 164 -7.89 -4.86 -19.85
CA LEU A 164 -9.00 -3.92 -19.89
C LEU A 164 -9.37 -3.46 -18.48
N THR A 165 -10.00 -2.31 -18.38
CA THR A 165 -10.60 -1.81 -17.13
C THR A 165 -11.83 -2.65 -16.80
N LEU A 166 -11.81 -3.35 -15.67
CA LEU A 166 -12.98 -4.05 -15.14
C LEU A 166 -13.91 -3.09 -14.39
N SER A 167 -13.34 -2.23 -13.55
CA SER A 167 -14.08 -1.24 -12.77
C SER A 167 -13.25 0.02 -12.62
N ASP A 168 -13.94 1.16 -12.64
CA ASP A 168 -13.40 2.46 -12.28
C ASP A 168 -13.81 2.77 -10.84
N LEU A 169 -12.82 2.87 -9.94
CA LEU A 169 -13.09 3.15 -8.52
C LEU A 169 -13.18 4.64 -8.29
N GLY A 170 -12.47 5.45 -9.05
CA GLY A 170 -12.60 6.90 -9.01
C GLY A 170 -13.99 7.39 -9.39
N ASP A 171 -14.61 6.80 -10.41
CA ASP A 171 -15.99 7.11 -10.77
C ASP A 171 -16.97 6.65 -9.67
N TYR A 172 -16.71 5.50 -9.04
CA TYR A 172 -17.53 5.03 -7.92
C TYR A 172 -17.41 5.97 -6.73
N GLU A 173 -16.20 6.40 -6.39
CA GLU A 173 -15.95 7.36 -5.30
C GLU A 173 -16.62 8.70 -5.57
N THR A 174 -16.43 9.24 -6.77
CA THR A 174 -17.05 10.52 -7.19
C THR A 174 -18.57 10.51 -7.09
N THR A 175 -19.21 9.36 -7.36
CA THR A 175 -20.67 9.25 -7.42
C THR A 175 -21.31 8.76 -6.13
N ALA A 176 -20.66 7.85 -5.41
CA ALA A 176 -21.19 7.22 -4.21
C ALA A 176 -20.64 7.81 -2.91
N ASN A 177 -19.37 8.27 -2.91
CA ASN A 177 -18.61 8.80 -1.76
C ASN A 177 -19.06 8.15 -0.43
N PRO A 178 -18.71 6.87 -0.22
CA PRO A 178 -19.35 6.06 0.80
C PRO A 178 -19.00 6.50 2.22
N ASP A 179 -17.82 7.08 2.45
CA ASP A 179 -17.43 7.63 3.74
C ASP A 179 -17.93 9.06 3.97
N LYS A 180 -18.37 9.73 2.90
CA LYS A 180 -18.87 11.12 2.87
C LYS A 180 -17.80 12.14 3.25
N GLY A 181 -16.54 11.74 3.16
CA GLY A 181 -15.36 12.57 3.36
C GLY A 181 -15.02 13.37 2.12
N GLU A 182 -13.75 13.77 2.04
CA GLU A 182 -13.19 14.30 0.80
C GLU A 182 -13.24 13.23 -0.29
N VAL A 183 -13.58 13.62 -1.51
CA VAL A 183 -13.58 12.71 -2.65
C VAL A 183 -12.11 12.39 -2.99
N ASP A 184 -11.63 11.24 -2.53
CA ASP A 184 -10.29 10.72 -2.77
C ASP A 184 -10.37 9.20 -2.93
N SER A 185 -9.69 8.66 -3.93
CA SER A 185 -9.63 7.22 -4.15
C SER A 185 -8.21 6.75 -4.46
N ASN A 186 -7.87 5.61 -3.86
CA ASN A 186 -6.59 4.94 -4.04
C ASN A 186 -6.74 3.43 -3.85
N PRO A 187 -7.17 2.69 -4.87
CA PRO A 187 -7.24 1.24 -4.83
C PRO A 187 -5.86 0.61 -4.61
N VAL A 188 -5.66 -0.02 -3.45
CA VAL A 188 -4.37 -0.65 -3.10
C VAL A 188 -4.48 -2.17 -3.17
N GLY A 189 -4.99 -2.83 -2.12
CA GLY A 189 -4.93 -4.28 -2.00
C GLY A 189 -6.14 -5.02 -2.58
N LEU A 190 -5.90 -6.22 -3.11
CA LEU A 190 -6.91 -7.07 -3.74
C LEU A 190 -7.04 -8.43 -3.04
N ALA A 191 -8.28 -8.90 -2.91
CA ALA A 191 -8.56 -10.30 -2.59
C ALA A 191 -9.63 -10.87 -3.52
N ALA A 192 -9.40 -12.07 -4.06
CA ALA A 192 -10.43 -12.78 -4.82
C ALA A 192 -11.64 -13.10 -3.92
N TYR A 193 -12.83 -12.69 -4.36
CA TYR A 193 -14.03 -12.80 -3.54
C TYR A 193 -15.31 -12.96 -4.36
N LYS A 194 -16.02 -14.09 -4.15
CA LYS A 194 -17.33 -14.38 -4.77
C LYS A 194 -17.37 -14.08 -6.28
N GLY A 195 -16.37 -14.58 -7.00
CA GLY A 195 -16.22 -14.42 -8.46
C GLY A 195 -15.67 -13.06 -8.93
N GLY A 196 -15.49 -12.09 -8.04
CA GLY A 196 -14.84 -10.82 -8.32
C GLY A 196 -13.74 -10.54 -7.29
N PHE A 197 -13.66 -9.29 -6.82
CA PHE A 197 -12.60 -8.83 -5.93
C PHE A 197 -13.16 -8.03 -4.75
N LEU A 198 -12.50 -8.14 -3.60
CA LEU A 198 -12.48 -7.08 -2.61
C LEU A 198 -11.29 -6.17 -2.92
N VAL A 199 -11.47 -4.88 -2.68
CA VAL A 199 -10.49 -3.83 -2.90
C VAL A 199 -10.39 -3.03 -1.62
N ALA A 200 -9.21 -2.97 -1.01
CA ALA A 200 -8.91 -1.99 0.03
C ALA A 200 -8.59 -0.65 -0.65
N ASP A 201 -9.38 0.37 -0.35
CA ASP A 201 -9.26 1.69 -0.96
C ASP A 201 -8.76 2.69 0.07
N ALA A 202 -7.49 3.06 -0.07
CA ALA A 202 -6.79 3.87 0.90
C ALA A 202 -7.30 5.32 0.93
N GLY A 203 -7.73 5.86 -0.22
CA GLY A 203 -8.27 7.21 -0.33
C GLY A 203 -9.69 7.28 0.23
N ALA A 204 -10.53 6.31 -0.13
CA ALA A 204 -11.96 6.31 0.22
C ALA A 204 -12.29 5.79 1.64
N ASN A 205 -11.26 5.47 2.45
CA ASN A 205 -11.39 4.81 3.75
C ASN A 205 -12.37 3.63 3.75
N ALA A 206 -12.35 2.82 2.70
CA ALA A 206 -13.36 1.79 2.48
C ALA A 206 -12.76 0.47 2.02
N VAL A 207 -13.53 -0.61 2.21
CA VAL A 207 -13.39 -1.82 1.40
C VAL A 207 -14.55 -1.89 0.42
N ASN A 208 -14.20 -1.96 -0.85
CA ASN A 208 -15.14 -2.06 -1.96
C ASN A 208 -15.18 -3.49 -2.49
N ARG A 209 -16.34 -3.92 -2.99
CA ARG A 209 -16.50 -5.17 -3.74
C ARG A 209 -16.71 -4.83 -5.21
N VAL A 210 -15.81 -5.34 -6.05
CA VAL A 210 -15.93 -5.31 -7.51
C VAL A 210 -16.44 -6.68 -7.97
N ARG A 211 -17.56 -6.73 -8.69
CA ARG A 211 -18.12 -7.98 -9.23
C ARG A 211 -17.39 -8.40 -10.50
N ALA A 212 -17.58 -9.66 -10.91
CA ALA A 212 -16.98 -10.22 -12.14
C ALA A 212 -17.27 -9.43 -13.42
N TRP A 213 -18.38 -8.67 -13.44
CA TRP A 213 -18.82 -7.83 -14.55
C TRP A 213 -18.58 -6.33 -14.31
N GLY A 214 -17.81 -5.96 -13.28
CA GLY A 214 -17.37 -4.58 -13.05
C GLY A 214 -18.22 -3.75 -12.11
N ALA A 215 -19.42 -4.20 -11.73
CA ALA A 215 -20.24 -3.43 -10.78
C ALA A 215 -19.59 -3.37 -9.39
N THR A 216 -19.52 -2.15 -8.84
CA THR A 216 -18.88 -1.85 -7.56
C THR A 216 -19.89 -1.50 -6.48
N SER A 217 -19.61 -1.93 -5.26
CA SER A 217 -20.41 -1.62 -4.07
C SER A 217 -19.54 -1.65 -2.82
N THR A 218 -19.76 -0.72 -1.90
CA THR A 218 -19.07 -0.67 -0.61
C THR A 218 -19.46 -1.85 0.28
N VAL A 219 -18.46 -2.48 0.90
CA VAL A 219 -18.65 -3.53 1.93
C VAL A 219 -18.65 -2.92 3.32
N ALA A 220 -17.69 -2.04 3.59
CA ALA A 220 -17.56 -1.32 4.85
C ALA A 220 -16.77 -0.03 4.66
N VAL A 221 -17.03 0.93 5.54
CA VAL A 221 -16.30 2.18 5.70
C VAL A 221 -15.62 2.17 7.06
N PHE A 222 -14.44 2.77 7.15
CA PHE A 222 -13.67 2.90 8.39
C PHE A 222 -13.68 4.37 8.83
N PRO A 223 -14.23 4.69 10.01
CA PRO A 223 -14.36 6.06 10.45
C PRO A 223 -13.03 6.66 10.88
N ASP A 224 -12.96 7.99 10.82
CA ASP A 224 -11.90 8.76 11.47
C ASP A 224 -11.85 8.51 12.96
N THR A 225 -10.63 8.55 13.51
CA THR A 225 -10.41 8.47 14.95
C THR A 225 -9.73 9.75 15.43
N MET A 226 -10.29 10.40 16.45
CA MET A 226 -9.63 11.55 17.07
C MET A 226 -8.38 11.10 17.82
N VAL A 227 -7.22 11.64 17.44
CA VAL A 227 -5.92 11.34 18.06
C VAL A 227 -5.16 12.64 18.38
N ALA A 228 -4.11 12.54 19.19
CA ALA A 228 -3.30 13.70 19.53
C ALA A 228 -2.58 14.27 18.28
N ALA A 229 -2.70 15.58 18.08
CA ALA A 229 -2.02 16.27 16.99
C ALA A 229 -0.56 16.64 17.36
N PRO A 230 0.37 16.66 16.40
CA PRO A 230 1.69 17.24 16.60
C PRO A 230 1.54 18.74 16.95
N GLY A 231 2.01 19.13 18.13
CA GLY A 231 1.85 20.51 18.64
C GLY A 231 0.68 20.71 19.62
N GLY A 232 -0.07 19.65 19.95
CA GLY A 232 -1.10 19.66 20.98
C GLY A 232 -2.53 19.70 20.43
N GLY A 233 -3.50 19.34 21.28
CA GLY A 233 -4.90 19.17 20.88
C GLY A 233 -5.18 17.82 20.21
N MET A 234 -6.40 17.67 19.69
CA MET A 234 -6.88 16.47 19.02
C MET A 234 -7.21 16.77 17.55
N MET A 235 -6.92 15.83 16.66
CA MET A 235 -7.28 15.91 15.24
C MET A 235 -7.82 14.57 14.73
N PRO A 236 -8.68 14.57 13.70
CA PRO A 236 -9.14 13.32 13.09
C PRO A 236 -8.00 12.67 12.31
N MET A 237 -7.80 11.38 12.54
CA MET A 237 -6.89 10.51 11.80
C MET A 237 -7.72 9.61 10.88
N GLN A 238 -7.44 9.71 9.58
CA GLN A 238 -8.01 8.84 8.54
C GLN A 238 -7.59 7.38 8.75
N ALA A 239 -8.40 6.42 8.29
CA ALA A 239 -8.09 5.00 8.46
C ALA A 239 -7.04 4.51 7.46
N VAL A 240 -7.22 4.83 6.17
CA VAL A 240 -6.27 4.47 5.10
C VAL A 240 -6.06 2.94 4.98
N PRO A 241 -7.09 2.16 4.58
CA PRO A 241 -6.96 0.72 4.40
C PRO A 241 -6.12 0.39 3.16
N THR A 242 -5.11 -0.48 3.32
CA THR A 242 -4.11 -0.76 2.27
C THR A 242 -4.13 -2.21 1.79
N SER A 243 -4.65 -3.14 2.59
CA SER A 243 -4.73 -4.56 2.27
C SER A 243 -6.01 -5.16 2.78
N VAL A 244 -6.47 -6.18 2.07
CA VAL A 244 -7.66 -6.97 2.41
C VAL A 244 -7.34 -8.46 2.22
N ALA A 245 -7.68 -9.28 3.21
CA ALA A 245 -7.56 -10.74 3.11
C ALA A 245 -8.82 -11.43 3.63
N ILE A 246 -9.10 -12.62 3.08
CA ILE A 246 -10.12 -13.52 3.63
C ILE A 246 -9.43 -14.47 4.61
N GLY A 247 -9.85 -14.43 5.87
CA GLY A 247 -9.34 -15.33 6.89
C GLY A 247 -9.89 -16.76 6.75
N PRO A 248 -9.32 -17.72 7.49
CA PRO A 248 -9.75 -19.12 7.48
C PRO A 248 -11.17 -19.33 8.04
N ASP A 249 -11.66 -18.38 8.85
CA ASP A 249 -13.05 -18.33 9.32
C ASP A 249 -14.00 -17.74 8.25
N GLY A 250 -13.46 -17.31 7.12
CA GLY A 250 -14.11 -16.65 5.99
C GLY A 250 -14.48 -15.18 6.25
N ALA A 251 -14.08 -14.59 7.37
CA ALA A 251 -14.22 -13.15 7.61
C ALA A 251 -13.22 -12.34 6.76
N ILE A 252 -13.51 -11.07 6.55
CA ILE A 252 -12.64 -10.13 5.84
C ILE A 252 -11.76 -9.43 6.88
N TYR A 253 -10.45 -9.35 6.62
CA TYR A 253 -9.45 -8.71 7.45
C TYR A 253 -8.82 -7.57 6.68
N VAL A 254 -8.67 -6.40 7.31
CA VAL A 254 -8.26 -5.17 6.64
C VAL A 254 -7.16 -4.49 7.44
N SER A 255 -6.07 -4.11 6.77
CA SER A 255 -4.99 -3.34 7.39
C SER A 255 -5.39 -1.87 7.55
N GLN A 256 -4.62 -1.14 8.36
CA GLN A 256 -4.79 0.29 8.53
C GLN A 256 -3.42 0.97 8.50
N LEU A 257 -3.15 1.79 7.47
CA LEU A 257 -1.91 2.55 7.42
C LEU A 257 -1.93 3.72 8.41
N THR A 258 -3.11 4.24 8.75
CA THR A 258 -3.36 5.52 9.46
C THR A 258 -2.96 6.73 8.63
N GLY A 259 -3.83 7.72 8.54
CA GLY A 259 -3.51 9.04 7.99
C GLY A 259 -2.68 9.87 8.98
N PHE A 260 -2.24 11.06 8.55
CA PHE A 260 -1.61 12.02 9.46
C PHE A 260 -2.53 12.26 10.68
N PRO A 261 -2.02 12.19 11.92
CA PRO A 261 -0.62 12.34 12.31
C PRO A 261 0.18 11.04 12.52
N PHE A 262 -0.26 9.92 11.95
CA PHE A 262 0.47 8.65 11.97
C PHE A 262 0.87 8.17 13.38
N PRO A 263 -0.06 8.11 14.34
CA PRO A 263 0.26 7.75 15.73
C PRO A 263 0.93 6.38 15.81
N VAL A 264 2.08 6.33 16.50
CA VAL A 264 2.77 5.08 16.81
C VAL A 264 1.86 4.19 17.67
N GLY A 265 1.69 2.92 17.28
CA GLY A 265 0.75 2.00 17.93
C GLY A 265 -0.73 2.24 17.61
N GLY A 266 -1.06 3.22 16.76
CA GLY A 266 -2.44 3.58 16.45
C GLY A 266 -3.09 2.80 15.31
N SER A 267 -2.36 1.90 14.65
CA SER A 267 -2.92 1.04 13.61
C SER A 267 -3.71 -0.13 14.20
N THR A 268 -4.86 -0.38 13.59
CA THR A 268 -5.79 -1.45 13.90
C THR A 268 -5.89 -2.42 12.72
N ILE A 269 -5.86 -3.71 13.00
CA ILE A 269 -6.37 -4.69 12.04
C ILE A 269 -7.86 -4.84 12.30
N TRP A 270 -8.65 -4.56 11.27
CA TRP A 270 -10.10 -4.70 11.32
C TRP A 270 -10.53 -6.08 10.85
N ARG A 271 -11.64 -6.56 11.40
CA ARG A 271 -12.34 -7.78 10.97
C ARG A 271 -13.80 -7.49 10.69
N ILE A 272 -14.30 -7.94 9.54
CA ILE A 272 -15.70 -7.87 9.13
C ILE A 272 -16.22 -9.30 9.00
N ALA A 273 -17.22 -9.66 9.81
CA ALA A 273 -17.78 -11.01 9.81
C ALA A 273 -18.47 -11.34 8.47
N ARG A 274 -18.52 -12.64 8.12
CA ARG A 274 -19.34 -13.13 6.99
C ARG A 274 -20.77 -12.66 7.24
N HIS A 275 -21.34 -11.87 6.32
CA HIS A 275 -22.69 -11.28 6.43
C HIS A 275 -22.82 -10.02 7.30
N SER A 276 -21.71 -9.41 7.71
CA SER A 276 -21.70 -8.08 8.32
C SER A 276 -21.10 -7.05 7.36
N SER A 277 -21.49 -5.79 7.53
CA SER A 277 -20.80 -4.61 6.97
C SER A 277 -20.13 -3.78 8.06
N THR A 278 -20.19 -4.21 9.33
CA THR A 278 -19.64 -3.51 10.48
C THR A 278 -18.22 -4.00 10.77
N PRO A 279 -17.20 -3.14 10.64
CA PRO A 279 -15.87 -3.43 11.11
C PRO A 279 -15.83 -3.61 12.63
N THR A 280 -15.07 -4.61 13.08
CA THR A 280 -14.75 -4.83 14.49
C THR A 280 -13.25 -4.95 14.66
N VAL A 281 -12.73 -4.53 15.80
CA VAL A 281 -11.30 -4.61 16.10
C VAL A 281 -10.87 -6.08 16.20
N TYR A 282 -9.84 -6.47 15.45
CA TYR A 282 -9.18 -7.77 15.61
C TYR A 282 -7.91 -7.68 16.45
N ALA A 283 -7.09 -6.66 16.22
CA ALA A 283 -5.86 -6.39 16.95
C ALA A 283 -5.50 -4.90 16.87
N THR A 284 -4.77 -4.40 17.86
CA THR A 284 -4.30 -3.00 17.98
C THR A 284 -2.83 -2.98 18.38
N GLY A 285 -2.27 -1.79 18.64
CA GLY A 285 -0.87 -1.63 19.04
C GLY A 285 0.11 -1.85 17.88
N LEU A 286 -0.39 -1.85 16.64
CA LEU A 286 0.42 -1.87 15.44
C LEU A 286 0.73 -0.43 15.00
N THR A 287 1.75 -0.26 14.16
CA THR A 287 2.13 1.01 13.56
C THR A 287 2.14 0.86 12.05
N ASN A 288 1.42 1.75 11.35
CA ASN A 288 1.44 1.90 9.89
C ASN A 288 1.40 0.56 9.11
N VAL A 289 0.33 -0.22 9.25
CA VAL A 289 0.22 -1.55 8.61
C VAL A 289 -0.15 -1.40 7.14
N THR A 290 0.63 -2.03 6.26
CA THR A 290 0.50 -1.95 4.80
C THR A 290 -0.05 -3.23 4.16
N ASP A 291 0.26 -4.39 4.73
CA ASP A 291 -0.23 -5.67 4.22
C ASP A 291 -0.38 -6.73 5.31
N LEU A 292 -1.23 -7.73 5.06
CA LEU A 292 -1.51 -8.83 5.97
C LEU A 292 -1.82 -10.12 5.21
N ALA A 293 -1.40 -11.25 5.76
CA ALA A 293 -1.63 -12.57 5.17
C ALA A 293 -1.74 -13.66 6.24
N PHE A 294 -2.50 -14.71 5.91
CA PHE A 294 -2.66 -15.88 6.78
C PHE A 294 -1.71 -17.02 6.42
N LYS A 295 -1.14 -17.66 7.44
CA LYS A 295 -0.56 -19.00 7.38
C LYS A 295 -1.43 -19.93 8.23
N GLY A 296 -2.34 -20.68 7.59
CA GLY A 296 -3.38 -21.41 8.33
C GLY A 296 -4.22 -20.44 9.18
N ASN A 297 -4.23 -20.64 10.50
CA ASN A 297 -4.95 -19.77 11.44
C ASN A 297 -4.12 -18.63 12.03
N GLN A 298 -2.86 -18.47 11.59
CA GLN A 298 -1.97 -17.45 12.10
C GLN A 298 -1.95 -16.25 11.15
N LEU A 299 -2.29 -15.07 11.68
CA LEU A 299 -2.20 -13.82 10.93
C LEU A 299 -0.80 -13.22 11.07
N TYR A 300 -0.26 -12.75 9.97
CA TYR A 300 0.97 -11.96 9.90
C TYR A 300 0.68 -10.63 9.20
N ALA A 301 1.41 -9.60 9.58
CA ALA A 301 1.24 -8.26 9.03
C ALA A 301 2.59 -7.57 8.82
N VAL A 302 2.65 -6.67 7.85
CA VAL A 302 3.79 -5.80 7.60
C VAL A 302 3.48 -4.40 8.10
N GLN A 303 4.40 -3.85 8.88
CA GLN A 303 4.42 -2.47 9.34
C GLN A 303 5.47 -1.73 8.53
N ILE A 304 5.10 -0.73 7.71
CA ILE A 304 6.08 0.02 6.91
C ILE A 304 7.04 0.84 7.79
N ALA A 305 6.56 1.26 8.96
CA ALA A 305 7.34 1.97 9.96
C ALA A 305 7.01 1.42 11.35
N THR A 306 8.03 1.03 12.11
CA THR A 306 7.85 0.58 13.51
C THR A 306 7.81 1.77 14.46
N THR A 307 8.57 2.83 14.15
CA THR A 307 8.66 4.07 14.94
C THR A 307 7.78 5.20 14.40
N GLY A 308 6.90 4.91 13.44
CA GLY A 308 5.99 5.88 12.82
C GLY A 308 6.59 6.62 11.63
N LEU A 309 5.72 7.04 10.71
CA LEU A 309 6.08 7.69 9.44
C LEU A 309 6.64 9.12 9.58
N LEU A 310 6.44 9.77 10.73
CA LEU A 310 7.04 11.08 11.02
C LEU A 310 8.52 11.00 11.45
N THR A 311 9.05 9.79 11.66
CA THR A 311 10.49 9.59 11.92
C THR A 311 11.27 9.99 10.67
N PRO A 312 12.23 10.94 10.75
CA PRO A 312 13.02 11.34 9.58
C PRO A 312 13.82 10.18 8.96
N GLY A 313 13.97 10.21 7.64
CA GLY A 313 14.72 9.22 6.88
C GLY A 313 13.84 8.12 6.28
N LEU A 314 14.48 7.05 5.80
CA LEU A 314 13.76 5.92 5.22
C LEU A 314 13.00 5.17 6.33
N PRO A 315 11.68 4.93 6.19
CA PRO A 315 10.91 4.22 7.21
C PRO A 315 11.47 2.83 7.50
N MET A 316 11.76 2.52 8.76
CA MET A 316 12.21 1.18 9.18
C MET A 316 11.05 0.40 9.79
N GLY A 317 10.67 -0.67 9.12
CA GLY A 317 9.50 -1.47 9.40
C GLY A 317 9.79 -2.88 9.89
N SER A 318 8.74 -3.68 9.98
CA SER A 318 8.80 -5.05 10.49
C SER A 318 7.73 -5.96 9.89
N LEU A 319 8.04 -7.25 9.85
CA LEU A 319 7.07 -8.33 9.73
C LEU A 319 6.72 -8.83 11.13
N VAL A 320 5.44 -8.88 11.45
CA VAL A 320 4.95 -9.29 12.77
C VAL A 320 3.94 -10.43 12.67
N LYS A 321 3.87 -11.26 13.71
CA LYS A 321 2.80 -12.22 13.96
C LYS A 321 1.75 -11.57 14.86
N VAL A 322 0.48 -11.70 14.49
CA VAL A 322 -0.63 -11.00 15.13
C VAL A 322 -1.67 -11.99 15.70
N PRO A 323 -1.54 -12.38 16.98
CA PRO A 323 -2.60 -13.10 17.68
C PRO A 323 -3.89 -12.29 17.73
N ARG A 324 -5.04 -12.97 17.77
CA ARG A 324 -6.34 -12.32 17.98
C ARG A 324 -6.35 -11.57 19.31
N GLY A 325 -6.82 -10.32 19.29
CA GLY A 325 -6.88 -9.45 20.47
C GLY A 325 -5.51 -8.96 20.94
N SER A 326 -4.45 -9.17 20.16
CA SER A 326 -3.13 -8.66 20.51
C SER A 326 -3.11 -7.14 20.53
N MET A 327 -2.42 -6.59 21.52
CA MET A 327 -2.01 -5.18 21.61
C MET A 327 -0.49 -5.01 21.45
N SER A 328 0.23 -6.13 21.25
CA SER A 328 1.68 -6.16 21.11
C SER A 328 2.06 -7.33 20.20
N PRO A 329 2.01 -7.14 18.87
CA PRO A 329 2.41 -8.15 17.91
C PRO A 329 3.85 -8.63 18.13
N THR A 330 4.12 -9.91 17.84
CA THR A 330 5.46 -10.47 17.96
C THR A 330 6.26 -10.20 16.69
N VAL A 331 7.42 -9.55 16.80
CA VAL A 331 8.31 -9.32 15.67
C VAL A 331 8.89 -10.64 15.17
N VAL A 332 8.68 -10.93 13.88
CA VAL A 332 9.28 -12.06 13.16
C VAL A 332 10.58 -11.61 12.48
N ALA A 333 10.55 -10.42 11.86
CA ALA A 333 11.71 -9.76 11.29
C ALA A 333 11.56 -8.24 11.47
N GLY A 334 12.59 -7.58 11.99
CA GLY A 334 12.63 -6.12 12.18
C GLY A 334 13.65 -5.45 11.27
N ASN A 335 13.75 -4.12 11.37
CA ASN A 335 14.70 -3.29 10.63
C ASN A 335 14.64 -3.50 9.10
N LEU A 336 13.43 -3.70 8.59
CA LEU A 336 13.21 -3.82 7.15
C LEU A 336 13.10 -2.41 6.57
N PRO A 337 13.80 -2.07 5.48
CA PRO A 337 13.67 -0.75 4.87
C PRO A 337 12.35 -0.66 4.12
N ALA A 338 11.48 0.25 4.53
CA ALA A 338 10.15 0.54 3.98
C ALA A 338 9.43 -0.70 3.43
N PRO A 339 9.15 -1.72 4.27
CA PRO A 339 8.48 -2.93 3.82
C PRO A 339 7.01 -2.64 3.52
N TYR A 340 6.44 -3.34 2.53
CA TYR A 340 5.07 -3.04 2.10
C TYR A 340 4.21 -4.30 1.96
N GLY A 341 4.43 -5.07 0.92
CA GLY A 341 3.64 -6.26 0.60
C GLY A 341 4.09 -7.51 1.36
N LEU A 342 3.18 -8.46 1.53
CA LEU A 342 3.39 -9.75 2.16
C LEU A 342 2.67 -10.86 1.38
N ALA A 343 3.44 -11.83 0.88
CA ALA A 343 2.92 -13.12 0.44
C ALA A 343 3.46 -14.26 1.31
N ILE A 344 2.65 -15.26 1.60
CA ILE A 344 3.07 -16.45 2.34
C ILE A 344 2.91 -17.69 1.47
N ARG A 345 3.99 -18.48 1.35
CA ARG A 345 3.97 -19.77 0.65
C ARG A 345 4.96 -20.73 1.27
N SER A 346 4.56 -21.99 1.42
CA SER A 346 5.42 -23.09 1.90
C SER A 346 6.16 -22.78 3.20
N GLY A 347 5.47 -22.15 4.15
CA GLY A 347 6.04 -21.80 5.45
C GLY A 347 7.03 -20.62 5.43
N LYS A 348 7.10 -19.86 4.33
CA LYS A 348 7.93 -18.67 4.21
C LYS A 348 7.09 -17.43 3.94
N ALA A 349 7.47 -16.30 4.55
CA ALA A 349 7.01 -14.97 4.19
C ALA A 349 7.90 -14.41 3.08
N TYR A 350 7.31 -13.67 2.16
CA TYR A 350 7.96 -12.90 1.10
C TYR A 350 7.49 -11.46 1.25
N VAL A 351 8.43 -10.55 1.51
CA VAL A 351 8.15 -9.16 1.86
C VAL A 351 8.83 -8.27 0.83
N THR A 352 8.07 -7.36 0.20
CA THR A 352 8.69 -6.29 -0.59
C THR A 352 9.31 -5.27 0.34
N THR A 353 10.50 -4.78 0.00
CA THR A 353 11.24 -3.75 0.75
C THR A 353 11.65 -2.62 -0.17
N CYS A 354 11.97 -1.47 0.43
CA CYS A 354 12.29 -0.22 -0.26
C CYS A 354 11.12 0.22 -1.16
N ALA A 355 9.89 0.15 -0.64
CA ALA A 355 8.68 0.48 -1.37
C ALA A 355 8.63 1.94 -1.83
N VAL A 356 9.38 2.84 -1.21
CA VAL A 356 9.46 4.26 -1.61
C VAL A 356 10.67 4.56 -2.50
N CYS A 357 11.42 3.54 -2.93
CA CYS A 357 12.69 3.72 -3.64
C CYS A 357 12.57 3.42 -5.14
N PRO A 358 13.08 4.31 -6.01
CA PRO A 358 13.30 4.00 -7.42
C PRO A 358 14.49 3.05 -7.56
N ALA A 359 14.34 1.97 -8.35
CA ALA A 359 15.36 0.96 -8.64
C ALA A 359 16.08 0.28 -7.44
N GLY A 360 15.73 0.61 -6.20
CA GLY A 360 16.30 0.04 -4.97
C GLY A 360 15.42 -1.00 -4.30
N GLY A 361 14.23 -1.26 -4.84
CA GLY A 361 13.26 -2.21 -4.32
C GLY A 361 13.74 -3.66 -4.41
N SER A 362 13.32 -4.47 -3.43
CA SER A 362 13.67 -5.90 -3.39
C SER A 362 12.51 -6.74 -2.82
N VAL A 363 12.60 -8.06 -2.98
CA VAL A 363 11.81 -9.02 -2.20
C VAL A 363 12.76 -9.84 -1.34
N VAL A 364 12.49 -9.89 -0.04
CA VAL A 364 13.23 -10.73 0.92
C VAL A 364 12.31 -11.78 1.51
N THR A 365 12.86 -12.94 1.87
CA THR A 365 12.09 -14.03 2.48
C THR A 365 12.56 -14.41 3.87
N PHE A 366 11.62 -14.85 4.71
CA PHE A 366 11.83 -15.29 6.10
C PHE A 366 11.08 -16.60 6.36
N GLY A 367 11.62 -17.47 7.21
CA GLY A 367 10.88 -18.64 7.72
C GLY A 367 9.81 -18.24 8.73
N LEU A 368 8.66 -18.93 8.71
CA LEU A 368 7.51 -18.70 9.60
C LEU A 368 7.17 -19.90 10.47
#